data_AF-A0A6A6H764-F1
#
_entry.id   AF-A0A6A6H764-F1
#
_cell.length_a   1.000
_cell.length_b   1.000
_cell.length_c   1.000
_cell.angle_alpha   90.00
_cell.angle_beta   90.00
_cell.angle_gamma   90.00
#
_symmetry.space_group_name_H-M   'P 1'
#
loop_
_entity.id
_entity.type
_entity.pdbx_description
1 polymer ?
#
loop_
_entity_poly.entity_id
_entity_poly.type
_entity_poly.pdbx_seq_one_letter_code
_entity_poly.pdbx_strand_id
1 'polypeptide(L)'
;MLREVRNGFYVVGVFYGHPGIFVNPSHRAIAIARQEGHQAFMLPGISAEACLFADVGIDPSTSGCQTIEATDLLLRNRPINTGSHLIIFQVGIVGDSGFHPQGFKNTKLHVLLEKLTEVYGSGHRLVHYIAPSMATVEPTIDFLTLGALKKSRNARRVTGISTFYIPPKHDVQPSPSAAKKLGLKVQQGAKSRNFGRLTMPEDPYGPRERVAIDELDKHKDPAWYKRVRASQPMFDLLYRLGSDPRAAAKFKANPDKFLIPYDSDLTQTERAALLTRRSFPVRQALQPSADDVAN
;
A
#
# COMPACT_ATOMS: atom_id res chain seq x y z
N MET A 1 -20.61 4.90 17.15
CA MET A 1 -19.89 3.60 17.12
C MET A 1 -19.97 2.88 18.46
N LEU A 2 -19.20 3.28 19.48
CA LEU A 2 -19.08 2.53 20.74
C LEU A 2 -20.39 2.35 21.53
N ARG A 3 -21.28 3.35 21.51
CA ARG A 3 -22.62 3.22 22.13
C ARG A 3 -23.35 1.97 21.65
N GLU A 4 -23.36 1.73 20.35
CA GLU A 4 -24.07 0.59 19.76
C GLU A 4 -23.34 -0.73 19.97
N VAL A 5 -22.01 -0.71 20.06
CA VAL A 5 -21.22 -1.89 20.45
C VAL A 5 -21.62 -2.36 21.85
N ARG A 6 -21.77 -1.42 22.79
CA ARG A 6 -22.20 -1.71 24.17
C ARG A 6 -23.64 -2.22 24.26
N ASN A 7 -24.49 -1.85 23.29
CA ASN A 7 -25.85 -2.39 23.14
C ASN A 7 -25.88 -3.81 22.54
N GLY A 8 -24.72 -4.42 22.25
CA GLY A 8 -24.62 -5.77 21.68
C GLY A 8 -24.77 -5.84 20.16
N PHE A 9 -24.76 -4.70 19.45
CA PHE A 9 -24.86 -4.70 17.98
C PHE A 9 -23.51 -4.96 17.31
N TYR A 10 -23.58 -5.53 16.10
CA TYR A 10 -22.46 -5.54 15.16
C TYR A 10 -22.37 -4.17 14.48
N VAL A 11 -21.29 -3.43 14.75
CA VAL A 11 -21.11 -2.06 14.27
C VAL A 11 -19.95 -1.99 13.28
N VAL A 12 -20.19 -1.36 12.13
CA VAL A 12 -19.17 -1.07 11.11
C VAL A 12 -18.95 0.43 11.04
N GLY A 13 -17.70 0.87 11.22
CA GLY A 13 -17.27 2.24 10.93
C GLY A 13 -16.63 2.31 9.55
N VAL A 14 -17.06 3.27 8.72
CA VAL A 14 -16.55 3.43 7.35
C VAL A 14 -15.86 4.78 7.22
N PHE A 15 -14.63 4.76 6.70
CA PHE A 15 -13.81 5.94 6.43
C PHE A 15 -13.28 5.81 5.00
N TYR A 16 -13.14 6.92 4.27
CA TYR A 16 -12.58 6.89 2.92
C TYR A 16 -11.10 6.48 2.95
N GLY A 17 -10.65 5.80 1.89
CA GLY A 17 -9.29 5.30 1.79
C GLY A 17 -9.00 4.13 2.73
N HIS A 18 -7.80 4.13 3.34
CA HIS A 18 -7.44 3.14 4.36
C HIS A 18 -7.83 3.66 5.76
N PRO A 19 -8.68 2.95 6.53
CA PRO A 19 -9.25 3.48 7.77
C PRO A 19 -8.24 3.70 8.91
N GLY A 20 -7.02 3.18 8.79
CA GLY A 20 -5.91 3.39 9.71
C GLY A 20 -4.82 4.38 9.28
N ILE A 21 -4.90 4.99 8.09
CA ILE A 21 -3.84 5.86 7.53
C ILE A 21 -4.31 7.31 7.59
N PHE A 22 -3.69 8.12 8.47
CA PHE A 22 -4.08 9.51 8.78
C PHE A 22 -5.51 9.66 9.34
N VAL A 23 -5.98 8.69 10.15
CA VAL A 23 -7.33 8.72 10.77
C VAL A 23 -7.23 8.43 12.27
N ASN A 24 -7.46 9.44 13.13
CA ASN A 24 -7.48 9.25 14.59
C ASN A 24 -8.69 8.47 15.14
N PRO A 25 -9.96 8.79 14.77
CA PRO A 25 -11.12 8.24 15.47
C PRO A 25 -11.31 6.73 15.30
N SER A 26 -10.83 6.15 14.19
CA SER A 26 -10.87 4.69 13.94
C SER A 26 -10.01 3.94 14.94
N HIS A 27 -8.75 4.36 15.14
CA HIS A 27 -7.83 3.79 16.12
C HIS A 27 -8.40 3.93 17.54
N ARG A 28 -8.90 5.11 17.90
CA ARG A 28 -9.50 5.37 19.23
C ARG A 28 -10.69 4.45 19.50
N ALA A 29 -11.60 4.30 18.54
CA ALA A 29 -12.77 3.45 18.70
C ALA A 29 -12.39 1.97 18.89
N ILE A 30 -11.45 1.46 18.10
CA ILE A 30 -10.98 0.07 18.24
C ILE A 30 -10.27 -0.15 19.58
N ALA A 31 -9.43 0.79 20.01
CA ALA A 31 -8.72 0.68 21.29
C ALA A 31 -9.69 0.60 22.48
N ILE A 32 -10.69 1.49 22.53
CA ILE A 32 -11.70 1.51 23.60
C ILE A 32 -12.54 0.23 23.57
N ALA A 33 -13.02 -0.20 22.39
CA ALA A 33 -13.81 -1.42 22.27
C ALA A 33 -13.06 -2.66 22.80
N ARG A 34 -11.77 -2.80 22.47
CA ARG A 34 -10.92 -3.90 22.98
C ARG A 34 -10.71 -3.82 24.49
N GLN A 35 -10.47 -2.61 25.01
CA GLN A 35 -10.31 -2.40 26.46
C GLN A 35 -11.57 -2.79 27.25
N GLU A 36 -12.76 -2.61 26.65
CA GLU A 36 -14.05 -3.00 27.21
C GLU A 36 -14.39 -4.49 26.99
N GLY A 37 -13.47 -5.28 26.41
CA GLY A 37 -13.66 -6.71 26.18
C GLY A 37 -14.45 -7.05 24.91
N HIS A 38 -14.76 -6.07 24.05
CA HIS A 38 -15.42 -6.31 22.77
C HIS A 38 -14.43 -6.75 21.69
N GLN A 39 -14.89 -7.60 20.77
CA GLN A 39 -14.14 -7.91 19.55
C GLN A 39 -14.11 -6.70 18.63
N ALA A 40 -12.91 -6.22 18.28
CA ALA A 40 -12.73 -5.14 17.31
C ALA A 40 -11.48 -5.36 16.46
N PHE A 41 -11.61 -5.10 15.16
CA PHE A 41 -10.56 -5.25 14.15
C PHE A 41 -10.67 -4.14 13.10
N MET A 42 -9.55 -3.87 12.43
CA MET A 42 -9.49 -2.95 11.29
C MET A 42 -9.23 -3.78 10.05
N LEU A 43 -10.06 -3.59 9.02
CA LEU A 43 -9.77 -4.14 7.70
C LEU A 43 -8.97 -3.10 6.90
N PRO A 44 -7.90 -3.50 6.19
CA PRO A 44 -7.13 -2.57 5.38
C PRO A 44 -7.93 -2.08 4.17
N GLY A 45 -7.52 -0.93 3.63
CA GLY A 45 -8.07 -0.34 2.40
C GLY A 45 -6.96 0.28 1.55
N ILE A 46 -7.34 0.89 0.42
CA ILE A 46 -6.39 1.58 -0.47
C ILE A 46 -6.24 3.03 0.02
N SER A 47 -5.02 3.45 0.40
CA SER A 47 -4.73 4.81 0.85
C SER A 47 -4.44 5.76 -0.33
N ALA A 48 -4.47 7.07 -0.10
CA ALA A 48 -4.05 8.04 -1.11
C ALA A 48 -2.56 7.90 -1.50
N GLU A 49 -1.72 7.35 -0.62
CA GLU A 49 -0.33 7.02 -0.94
C GLU A 49 -0.23 5.83 -1.89
N ALA A 50 -1.06 4.80 -1.71
CA ALA A 50 -1.12 3.68 -2.65
C ALA A 50 -1.55 4.15 -4.05
N CYS A 51 -2.53 5.06 -4.14
CA CYS A 51 -2.90 5.69 -5.40
C CYS A 51 -1.73 6.50 -6.00
N LEU A 52 -1.02 7.27 -5.18
CA LEU A 52 0.14 8.05 -5.61
C LEU A 52 1.23 7.16 -6.23
N PHE A 53 1.56 6.04 -5.59
CA PHE A 53 2.53 5.08 -6.12
C PHE A 53 2.15 4.59 -7.52
N ALA A 54 0.87 4.25 -7.72
CA ALA A 54 0.35 3.80 -9.01
C ALA A 54 0.35 4.92 -10.06
N ASP A 55 -0.21 6.10 -9.74
CA ASP A 55 -0.45 7.19 -10.69
C ASP A 55 0.85 7.91 -11.09
N VAL A 56 1.75 8.13 -10.13
CA VAL A 56 3.05 8.77 -10.39
C VAL A 56 4.04 7.74 -10.96
N GLY A 57 3.80 6.45 -10.71
CA GLY A 57 4.66 5.35 -11.13
C GLY A 57 5.95 5.30 -10.33
N ILE A 58 5.87 5.23 -9.00
CA ILE A 58 7.04 5.07 -8.13
C ILE A 58 6.87 3.83 -7.26
N ASP A 59 7.97 3.10 -7.04
CA ASP A 59 8.00 1.97 -6.12
C ASP A 59 8.71 2.38 -4.82
N PRO A 60 8.05 2.32 -3.65
CA PRO A 60 8.66 2.71 -2.38
C PRO A 60 9.86 1.85 -1.96
N SER A 61 10.06 0.68 -2.56
CA SER A 61 11.22 -0.18 -2.33
C SER A 61 12.50 0.35 -2.99
N THR A 62 12.35 1.13 -4.07
CA THR A 62 13.48 1.69 -4.80
C THR A 62 13.87 3.01 -4.12
N SER A 63 15.09 3.07 -3.59
CA SER A 63 15.61 4.20 -2.81
C SER A 63 14.89 4.49 -1.47
N GLY A 64 13.86 3.71 -1.10
CA GLY A 64 13.11 3.87 0.14
C GLY A 64 12.09 5.02 0.11
N CYS A 65 11.16 5.04 1.06
CA CYS A 65 10.12 6.07 1.16
C CYS A 65 9.91 6.54 2.60
N GLN A 66 9.77 7.86 2.78
CA GLN A 66 9.36 8.50 4.02
C GLN A 66 7.98 9.14 3.84
N THR A 67 7.07 8.86 4.77
CA THR A 67 5.69 9.36 4.76
C THR A 67 5.41 10.11 6.04
N ILE A 68 5.05 11.39 5.94
CA ILE A 68 4.98 12.31 7.09
C ILE A 68 3.75 13.24 6.97
N GLU A 69 3.17 13.63 8.10
CA GLU A 69 2.18 14.72 8.16
C GLU A 69 2.87 16.08 8.15
N ALA A 70 2.37 17.04 7.37
CA ALA A 70 3.01 18.33 7.14
C ALA A 70 3.29 19.12 8.44
N THR A 71 2.35 19.14 9.37
CA THR A 71 2.48 19.87 10.63
C THR A 71 3.42 19.16 11.61
N ASP A 72 3.36 17.83 11.72
CA ASP A 72 4.27 17.01 12.54
C ASP A 72 5.73 17.15 12.07
N LEU A 73 5.95 17.17 10.75
CA LEU A 73 7.25 17.43 10.14
C LEU A 73 7.87 18.72 10.70
N LEU A 74 7.08 19.80 10.73
CA LEU A 74 7.52 21.11 11.21
C LEU A 74 7.68 21.15 12.73
N LEU A 75 6.64 20.76 13.48
CA LEU A 75 6.62 20.88 14.94
C LEU A 75 7.67 20.01 15.63
N ARG A 76 7.97 18.83 15.07
CA ARG A 76 8.96 17.91 15.63
C ARG A 76 10.30 17.96 14.91
N ASN A 77 10.47 18.88 13.95
CA ASN A 77 11.65 18.99 13.11
C ASN A 77 12.12 17.62 12.59
N ARG A 78 11.19 16.84 12.02
CA ARG A 78 11.48 15.45 11.60
C ARG A 78 12.61 15.46 10.55
N PRO A 79 13.60 14.56 10.65
CA PRO A 79 14.69 14.51 9.69
C PRO A 79 14.19 14.04 8.32
N ILE A 80 14.61 14.76 7.28
CA ILE A 80 14.33 14.42 5.88
C ILE A 80 15.54 13.69 5.31
N ASN A 81 15.34 12.48 4.82
CA ASN A 81 16.33 11.74 4.06
C ASN A 81 16.20 12.10 2.57
N THR A 82 17.10 12.95 2.08
CA THR A 82 17.10 13.38 0.68
C THR A 82 17.49 12.29 -0.32
N GLY A 83 17.98 11.14 0.15
CA GLY A 83 18.27 9.97 -0.69
C GLY A 83 17.06 9.06 -0.92
N SER A 84 15.90 9.37 -0.34
CA SER A 84 14.67 8.58 -0.42
C SER A 84 13.49 9.41 -0.95
N HIS A 85 12.44 8.73 -1.38
CA HIS A 85 11.16 9.37 -1.69
C HIS A 85 10.58 10.01 -0.43
N LEU A 86 9.97 11.20 -0.55
CA LEU A 86 9.25 11.87 0.54
C LEU A 86 7.82 12.15 0.11
N ILE A 87 6.85 11.64 0.89
CA ILE A 87 5.42 11.89 0.74
C ILE A 87 4.92 12.67 1.95
N ILE A 88 4.28 13.81 1.70
CA ILE A 88 3.77 14.70 2.74
C ILE A 88 2.26 14.84 2.60
N PHE A 89 1.54 14.38 3.63
CA PHE A 89 0.10 14.50 3.74
C PHE A 89 -0.30 15.81 4.42
N GLN A 90 -1.56 16.22 4.23
CA GLN A 90 -2.17 17.38 4.89
C GLN A 90 -1.48 18.72 4.58
N VAL A 91 -0.83 18.83 3.42
CA VAL A 91 -0.16 20.06 2.95
C VAL A 91 -1.14 21.21 2.69
N GLY A 92 -2.44 20.91 2.57
CA GLY A 92 -3.52 21.89 2.44
C GLY A 92 -3.93 22.60 3.73
N ILE A 93 -3.47 22.12 4.89
CA ILE A 93 -3.97 22.52 6.21
C ILE A 93 -2.86 22.66 7.25
N VAL A 94 -1.68 23.14 6.82
CA VAL A 94 -0.48 23.21 7.67
C VAL A 94 -0.76 24.05 8.93
N GLY A 95 -0.59 23.45 10.10
CA GLY A 95 -0.75 24.12 11.39
C GLY A 95 -2.18 24.58 11.71
N ASP A 96 -3.19 23.98 11.08
CA ASP A 96 -4.61 24.18 11.35
C ASP A 96 -5.18 22.95 12.08
N SER A 97 -5.77 23.15 13.25
CA SER A 97 -6.39 22.09 14.07
C SER A 97 -7.93 22.13 14.02
N GLY A 98 -8.51 23.06 13.26
CA GLY A 98 -9.94 23.28 13.16
C GLY A 98 -10.62 22.49 12.03
N PHE A 99 -11.93 22.72 11.91
CA PHE A 99 -12.73 22.26 10.79
C PHE A 99 -13.45 23.45 10.14
N HIS A 100 -13.30 23.59 8.83
CA HIS A 100 -13.84 24.71 8.07
C HIS A 100 -14.70 24.18 6.92
N PRO A 101 -16.05 24.26 7.00
CA PRO A 101 -16.95 23.72 5.99
C PRO A 101 -16.75 24.31 4.58
N GLN A 102 -16.27 25.56 4.51
CA GLN A 102 -16.01 26.28 3.25
C GLN A 102 -14.60 26.04 2.70
N GLY A 103 -13.83 25.13 3.32
CA GLY A 103 -12.44 24.87 2.97
C GLY A 103 -11.44 25.70 3.77
N PHE A 104 -10.16 25.42 3.55
CA PHE A 104 -9.06 25.97 4.33
C PHE A 104 -8.31 27.04 3.55
N LYS A 105 -7.91 28.12 4.23
CA LYS A 105 -7.15 29.22 3.63
C LYS A 105 -5.66 28.89 3.42
N ASN A 106 -5.16 27.86 4.11
CA ASN A 106 -3.77 27.39 4.06
C ASN A 106 -2.70 28.50 4.20
N THR A 107 -2.92 29.46 5.10
CA THR A 107 -2.07 30.66 5.24
C THR A 107 -0.63 30.35 5.65
N LYS A 108 -0.39 29.18 6.27
CA LYS A 108 0.91 28.75 6.79
C LYS A 108 1.68 27.80 5.85
N LEU A 109 1.18 27.54 4.64
CA LEU A 109 1.89 26.70 3.65
C LEU A 109 3.33 27.18 3.40
N HIS A 110 3.56 28.49 3.46
CA HIS A 110 4.89 29.09 3.25
C HIS A 110 5.95 28.52 4.20
N VAL A 111 5.60 28.21 5.46
CA VAL A 111 6.52 27.64 6.46
C VAL A 111 7.00 26.25 6.03
N LEU A 112 6.10 25.41 5.51
CA LEU A 112 6.47 24.12 4.93
C LEU A 112 7.41 24.30 3.74
N LEU A 113 7.07 25.21 2.82
CA LEU A 113 7.87 25.44 1.62
C LEU A 113 9.26 26.02 1.93
N GLU A 114 9.40 26.83 2.98
CA GLU A 114 10.68 27.32 3.49
C GLU A 114 11.56 26.16 3.96
N LYS A 115 11.04 25.29 4.84
CA LYS A 115 11.76 24.09 5.30
C LYS A 115 12.20 23.19 4.14
N LEU A 116 11.31 22.94 3.18
CA LEU A 116 11.64 22.13 2.02
C LEU A 116 12.67 22.80 1.10
N THR A 117 12.60 24.12 0.94
CA THR A 117 13.57 24.90 0.15
C THR A 117 14.95 24.87 0.79
N GLU A 118 15.05 24.93 2.12
CA GLU A 118 16.32 24.81 2.85
C GLU A 118 17.00 23.46 2.57
N VAL A 119 16.22 22.37 2.58
CA VAL A 119 16.74 21.01 2.40
C VAL A 119 17.05 20.68 0.93
N TYR A 120 16.13 20.98 0.03
CA TYR A 120 16.19 20.55 -1.36
C TYR A 120 16.70 21.63 -2.33
N GLY A 121 16.53 22.92 -1.99
CA GLY A 121 16.79 24.06 -2.87
C GLY A 121 15.57 24.45 -3.72
N SER A 122 15.48 25.72 -4.08
CA SER A 122 14.33 26.32 -4.82
C SER A 122 14.05 25.62 -6.16
N GLY A 123 15.10 25.17 -6.85
CA GLY A 123 15.00 24.50 -8.15
C GLY A 123 14.58 23.04 -8.08
N HIS A 124 14.53 22.42 -6.90
CA HIS A 124 14.19 21.00 -6.79
C HIS A 124 12.73 20.76 -7.15
N ARG A 125 12.49 19.65 -7.84
CA ARG A 125 11.14 19.28 -8.31
C ARG A 125 10.32 18.66 -7.18
N LEU A 126 9.01 18.83 -7.28
CA LEU A 126 7.99 18.16 -6.48
C LEU A 126 6.77 17.88 -7.37
N VAL A 127 5.93 16.99 -6.91
CA VAL A 127 4.62 16.69 -7.49
C VAL A 127 3.55 17.12 -6.51
N HIS A 128 2.66 18.02 -6.94
CA HIS A 128 1.39 18.24 -6.27
C HIS A 128 0.40 17.21 -6.81
N TYR A 129 -0.02 16.31 -5.92
CA TYR A 129 -0.85 15.17 -6.26
C TYR A 129 -2.22 15.26 -5.60
N ILE A 130 -3.26 14.93 -6.39
CA ILE A 130 -4.61 14.66 -5.91
C ILE A 130 -5.12 13.42 -6.63
N ALA A 131 -5.42 12.36 -5.89
CA ALA A 131 -6.04 11.16 -6.41
C ALA A 131 -7.46 11.47 -6.95
N PRO A 132 -7.90 10.82 -8.04
CA PRO A 132 -9.23 11.04 -8.57
C PRO A 132 -10.27 10.49 -7.57
N SER A 133 -11.24 11.32 -7.19
CA SER A 133 -12.35 10.89 -6.32
C SER A 133 -13.49 10.25 -7.09
N MET A 134 -13.52 10.41 -8.42
CA MET A 134 -14.55 9.91 -9.33
C MET A 134 -13.91 9.10 -10.46
N ALA A 135 -14.59 8.07 -10.96
CA ALA A 135 -14.04 7.19 -12.01
C ALA A 135 -13.83 7.88 -13.37
N THR A 136 -14.44 9.05 -13.57
CA THR A 136 -14.41 9.81 -14.83
C THR A 136 -13.40 10.95 -14.83
N VAL A 137 -12.61 11.11 -13.77
CA VAL A 137 -11.61 12.19 -13.67
C VAL A 137 -10.22 11.61 -13.56
N GLU A 138 -9.27 12.29 -14.21
CA GLU A 138 -7.85 11.95 -14.12
C GLU A 138 -7.25 12.46 -12.79
N PRO A 139 -6.18 11.81 -12.28
CA PRO A 139 -5.41 12.35 -11.17
C PRO A 139 -4.83 13.74 -11.51
N THR A 140 -4.77 14.61 -10.51
CA THR A 140 -3.92 15.82 -10.61
C THR A 140 -2.48 15.40 -10.35
N ILE A 141 -1.60 15.60 -11.34
CA ILE A 141 -0.16 15.34 -11.22
C ILE A 141 0.60 16.57 -11.74
N ASP A 142 0.72 17.58 -10.90
CA ASP A 142 1.40 18.83 -11.27
C ASP A 142 2.89 18.77 -10.92
N PHE A 143 3.75 18.67 -11.93
CA PHE A 143 5.19 18.77 -11.77
C PHE A 143 5.62 20.24 -11.64
N LEU A 144 6.15 20.60 -10.47
CA LEU A 144 6.56 21.97 -10.14
C LEU A 144 7.95 21.97 -9.50
N THR A 145 8.61 23.12 -9.47
CA THR A 145 9.72 23.35 -8.55
C THR A 145 9.22 23.94 -7.24
N LEU A 146 10.00 23.78 -6.15
CA LEU A 146 9.67 24.42 -4.86
C LEU A 146 9.51 25.95 -5.00
N GLY A 147 10.37 26.60 -5.77
CA GLY A 147 10.27 28.03 -6.07
C GLY A 147 9.02 28.39 -6.89
N ALA A 148 8.61 27.53 -7.83
CA ALA A 148 7.39 27.74 -8.60
C ALA A 148 6.13 27.60 -7.72
N LEU A 149 6.12 26.65 -6.78
CA LEU A 149 4.99 26.41 -5.89
C LEU A 149 4.74 27.59 -4.94
N LYS A 150 5.79 28.32 -4.52
CA LYS A 150 5.69 29.55 -3.71
C LYS A 150 4.90 30.67 -4.39
N LYS A 151 4.74 30.65 -5.72
CA LYS A 151 3.96 31.68 -6.44
C LYS A 151 2.48 31.54 -6.09
N SER A 152 1.81 32.66 -5.76
CA SER A 152 0.41 32.65 -5.27
C SER A 152 -0.55 31.84 -6.13
N ARG A 153 -0.43 31.89 -7.47
CA ARG A 153 -1.27 31.11 -8.39
C ARG A 153 -1.20 29.59 -8.17
N ASN A 154 -0.02 29.07 -7.81
CA ASN A 154 0.21 27.65 -7.60
C ASN A 154 -0.14 27.26 -6.16
N ALA A 155 0.27 28.07 -5.18
CA ALA A 155 -0.06 27.85 -3.77
C ALA A 155 -1.58 27.76 -3.53
N ARG A 156 -2.39 28.56 -4.24
CA ARG A 156 -3.86 28.52 -4.14
C ARG A 156 -4.50 27.22 -4.65
N ARG A 157 -3.79 26.40 -5.43
CA ARG A 157 -4.26 25.09 -5.91
C ARG A 157 -4.09 23.99 -4.85
N VAL A 158 -3.35 24.24 -3.78
CA VAL A 158 -3.11 23.27 -2.70
C VAL A 158 -4.32 23.26 -1.76
N THR A 159 -5.07 22.18 -1.79
CA THR A 159 -6.34 21.98 -1.05
C THR A 159 -6.20 20.92 0.05
N GLY A 160 -7.24 20.73 0.86
CA GLY A 160 -7.26 19.74 1.95
C GLY A 160 -7.07 18.28 1.52
N ILE A 161 -7.25 17.97 0.24
CA ILE A 161 -7.02 16.62 -0.34
C ILE A 161 -5.72 16.53 -1.14
N SER A 162 -4.87 17.56 -1.06
CA SER A 162 -3.56 17.58 -1.71
C SER A 162 -2.52 16.80 -0.91
N THR A 163 -1.67 16.09 -1.63
CA THR A 163 -0.48 15.41 -1.13
C THR A 163 0.73 15.89 -1.93
N PHE A 164 1.87 16.12 -1.27
CA PHE A 164 3.12 16.37 -1.98
C PHE A 164 3.96 15.11 -2.06
N TYR A 165 4.50 14.85 -3.24
CA TYR A 165 5.59 13.90 -3.43
C TYR A 165 6.85 14.65 -3.87
N ILE A 166 7.97 14.35 -3.22
CA ILE A 166 9.27 14.94 -3.53
C ILE A 166 10.23 13.78 -3.86
N PRO A 167 10.77 13.72 -5.09
CA PRO A 167 11.71 12.67 -5.49
C PRO A 167 13.05 12.84 -4.76
N PRO A 168 13.84 11.75 -4.65
CA PRO A 168 15.21 11.80 -4.15
C PRO A 168 16.04 12.90 -4.83
N LYS A 169 16.89 13.56 -4.06
CA LYS A 169 17.85 14.57 -4.55
C LYS A 169 19.07 13.95 -5.19
N HIS A 170 19.44 12.75 -4.75
CA HIS A 170 20.58 11.99 -5.24
C HIS A 170 20.38 10.49 -5.00
N ASP A 171 21.07 9.67 -5.78
CA ASP A 171 21.16 8.23 -5.53
C ASP A 171 22.16 7.95 -4.40
N VAL A 172 21.74 7.18 -3.40
CA VAL A 172 22.62 6.72 -2.32
C VAL A 172 23.48 5.58 -2.84
N GLN A 173 24.81 5.74 -2.76
CA GLN A 173 25.74 4.73 -3.26
C GLN A 173 25.78 3.49 -2.34
N PRO A 174 25.84 2.28 -2.92
CA PRO A 174 25.97 1.05 -2.13
C PRO A 174 27.24 1.05 -1.27
N SER A 175 27.13 0.58 -0.03
CA SER A 175 28.29 0.41 0.85
C SER A 175 29.19 -0.73 0.37
N PRO A 176 30.48 -0.48 0.05
CA PRO A 176 31.41 -1.53 -0.36
C PRO A 176 31.65 -2.58 0.72
N SER A 177 31.66 -2.16 1.99
CA SER A 177 31.89 -3.07 3.12
C SER A 177 30.68 -4.00 3.34
N ALA A 178 29.46 -3.49 3.17
CA ALA A 178 28.25 -4.30 3.24
C ALA A 178 28.18 -5.28 2.06
N ALA A 179 28.44 -4.81 0.84
CA ALA A 179 28.45 -5.67 -0.34
C ALA A 179 29.46 -6.82 -0.22
N LYS A 180 30.68 -6.54 0.29
CA LYS A 180 31.68 -7.58 0.57
C LYS A 180 31.16 -8.63 1.54
N LYS A 181 30.51 -8.22 2.63
CA LYS A 181 29.92 -9.15 3.62
C LYS A 181 28.78 -9.99 3.04
N LEU A 182 28.04 -9.45 2.07
CA LEU A 182 26.95 -10.14 1.38
C LEU A 182 27.42 -10.99 0.18
N GLY A 183 28.72 -11.00 -0.14
CA GLY A 183 29.24 -11.69 -1.34
C GLY A 183 28.82 -11.03 -2.66
N LEU A 184 28.44 -9.76 -2.64
CA LEU A 184 27.95 -9.02 -3.80
C LEU A 184 29.05 -8.15 -4.42
N LYS A 185 29.06 -8.04 -5.75
CA LYS A 185 29.90 -7.09 -6.48
C LYS A 185 29.16 -5.75 -6.60
N VAL A 186 29.78 -4.64 -6.17
CA VAL A 186 29.24 -3.29 -6.37
C VAL A 186 29.61 -2.82 -7.77
N GLN A 187 28.61 -2.47 -8.58
CA GLN A 187 28.83 -1.69 -9.79
C GLN A 187 28.87 -0.21 -9.42
N GLN A 188 30.03 0.43 -9.58
CA GLN A 188 30.14 1.88 -9.36
C GLN A 188 29.30 2.64 -10.39
N GLY A 189 28.56 3.65 -9.94
CA GLY A 189 27.72 4.47 -10.82
C GLY A 189 26.43 3.80 -11.29
N ALA A 190 26.10 2.60 -10.79
CA ALA A 190 24.81 1.99 -11.05
C ALA A 190 23.70 2.86 -10.44
N LYS A 191 22.84 3.41 -11.29
CA LYS A 191 21.65 4.14 -10.86
C LYS A 191 20.61 3.17 -10.30
N SER A 192 19.81 3.66 -9.37
CA SER A 192 18.64 2.95 -8.89
C SER A 192 17.73 2.63 -10.08
N ARG A 193 17.43 1.34 -10.32
CA ARG A 193 16.58 0.91 -11.43
C ARG A 193 15.13 1.22 -11.09
N ASN A 194 14.69 2.41 -11.44
CA ASN A 194 13.31 2.83 -11.26
C ASN A 194 12.65 2.93 -12.63
N PHE A 195 11.55 2.21 -12.85
CA PHE A 195 10.84 2.17 -14.15
C PHE A 195 9.55 2.99 -14.09
N GLY A 196 9.64 4.19 -13.52
CA GLY A 196 8.54 5.11 -13.36
C GLY A 196 8.42 6.12 -14.49
N ARG A 197 7.29 6.83 -14.55
CA ARG A 197 7.06 7.92 -15.53
C ARG A 197 8.17 8.98 -15.51
N LEU A 198 8.87 9.12 -14.39
CA LEU A 198 9.97 10.07 -14.19
C LEU A 198 11.35 9.53 -14.56
N THR A 199 11.50 8.22 -14.78
CA THR A 199 12.79 7.54 -14.83
C THR A 199 12.90 6.45 -15.91
N MET A 200 11.92 6.37 -16.82
CA MET A 200 11.98 5.43 -17.95
C MET A 200 13.25 5.66 -18.80
N PRO A 201 14.04 4.61 -19.08
CA PRO A 201 15.18 4.71 -19.99
C PRO A 201 14.71 4.93 -21.44
N GLU A 202 15.56 5.56 -22.25
CA GLU A 202 15.29 5.77 -23.69
C GLU A 202 15.17 4.44 -24.45
N ASP A 203 16.03 3.46 -24.15
CA ASP A 203 15.90 2.07 -24.62
C ASP A 203 15.51 1.16 -23.44
N PRO A 204 14.24 0.73 -23.35
CA PRO A 204 13.80 -0.20 -22.33
C PRO A 204 14.20 -1.65 -22.60
N TYR A 205 14.74 -1.99 -23.78
CA TYR A 205 15.06 -3.35 -24.19
C TYR A 205 16.56 -3.56 -24.36
N GLY A 206 17.25 -3.67 -23.22
CA GLY A 206 18.66 -4.05 -23.20
C GLY A 206 18.91 -5.48 -23.71
N PRO A 207 20.18 -5.89 -23.89
CA PRO A 207 20.53 -7.21 -24.39
C PRO A 207 19.95 -8.36 -23.55
N ARG A 208 19.82 -8.18 -22.23
CA ARG A 208 19.27 -9.21 -21.33
C ARG A 208 17.76 -9.35 -21.51
N GLU A 209 17.06 -8.23 -21.61
CA GLU A 209 15.61 -8.21 -21.83
C GLU A 209 15.26 -8.85 -23.17
N ARG A 210 16.03 -8.60 -24.23
CA ARG A 210 15.82 -9.24 -25.54
C ARG A 210 16.01 -10.75 -25.49
N VAL A 211 17.09 -11.23 -24.88
CA VAL A 211 17.30 -12.68 -24.67
C VAL A 211 16.17 -13.29 -23.85
N ALA A 212 15.70 -12.60 -22.80
CA ALA A 212 14.59 -13.10 -22.00
C ALA A 212 13.28 -13.21 -22.80
N ILE A 213 13.02 -12.26 -23.70
CA ILE A 213 11.86 -12.28 -24.61
C ILE A 213 11.97 -13.47 -25.58
N ASP A 214 13.15 -13.68 -26.19
CA ASP A 214 13.37 -14.79 -27.13
C ASP A 214 13.18 -16.18 -26.50
N GLU A 215 13.40 -16.29 -25.19
CA GLU A 215 13.21 -17.55 -24.44
C GLU A 215 11.75 -17.83 -24.06
N LEU A 216 10.85 -16.83 -24.12
CA LEU A 216 9.43 -17.03 -23.81
C LEU A 216 8.77 -18.02 -24.77
N ASP A 217 9.14 -18.00 -26.05
CA ASP A 217 8.59 -18.89 -27.07
C ASP A 217 8.91 -20.37 -26.81
N LYS A 218 9.93 -20.65 -26.00
CA LYS A 218 10.38 -22.01 -25.66
C LYS A 218 10.00 -22.43 -24.24
N HIS A 219 9.35 -21.56 -23.47
CA HIS A 219 9.10 -21.78 -22.06
C HIS A 219 8.24 -23.03 -21.82
N LYS A 220 8.68 -23.87 -20.88
CA LYS A 220 7.92 -24.99 -20.33
C LYS A 220 7.90 -24.86 -18.82
N ASP A 221 6.77 -25.22 -18.20
CA ASP A 221 6.64 -25.26 -16.75
C ASP A 221 7.79 -26.12 -16.16
N PRO A 222 8.57 -25.58 -15.22
CA PRO A 222 9.63 -26.36 -14.57
C PRO A 222 9.07 -27.58 -13.82
N ALA A 223 9.86 -28.65 -13.71
CA ALA A 223 9.42 -29.89 -13.05
C ALA A 223 8.97 -29.69 -11.57
N TRP A 224 9.50 -28.67 -10.89
CA TRP A 224 9.11 -28.34 -9.51
C TRP A 224 7.83 -27.49 -9.43
N TYR A 225 7.34 -26.94 -10.54
CA TYR A 225 6.17 -26.07 -10.57
C TYR A 225 4.90 -26.90 -10.44
N LYS A 226 4.08 -26.55 -9.43
CA LYS A 226 2.77 -27.19 -9.19
C LYS A 226 1.66 -26.19 -9.46
N ARG A 227 0.83 -26.48 -10.46
CA ARG A 227 -0.37 -25.70 -10.76
C ARG A 227 -1.37 -25.81 -9.62
N VAL A 228 -2.01 -24.69 -9.30
CA VAL A 228 -3.10 -24.67 -8.32
C VAL A 228 -4.34 -25.29 -8.97
N ARG A 229 -4.91 -26.31 -8.33
CA ARG A 229 -6.12 -27.03 -8.72
C ARG A 229 -6.91 -27.33 -7.45
N ALA A 230 -8.00 -26.61 -7.23
CA ALA A 230 -8.94 -26.92 -6.16
C ALA A 230 -10.01 -27.87 -6.70
N SER A 231 -10.55 -28.78 -5.89
CA SER A 231 -11.88 -29.32 -6.18
C SER A 231 -12.92 -28.18 -6.17
N GLN A 232 -14.03 -28.35 -6.89
CA GLN A 232 -15.11 -27.37 -6.88
C GLN A 232 -15.64 -27.10 -5.45
N PRO A 233 -15.89 -28.13 -4.60
CA PRO A 233 -16.31 -27.91 -3.22
C PRO A 233 -15.31 -27.10 -2.38
N MET A 234 -14.00 -27.38 -2.51
CA MET A 234 -12.96 -26.62 -1.82
C MET A 234 -12.90 -25.17 -2.29
N PHE A 235 -13.02 -24.93 -3.60
CA PHE A 235 -13.08 -23.58 -4.15
C PHE A 235 -14.29 -22.81 -3.61
N ASP A 236 -15.48 -23.38 -3.69
CA ASP A 236 -16.73 -22.73 -3.25
C ASP A 236 -16.71 -22.43 -1.75
N LEU A 237 -16.16 -23.35 -0.96
CA LEU A 237 -15.98 -23.16 0.48
C LEU A 237 -14.98 -22.04 0.79
N LEU A 238 -13.80 -22.01 0.15
CA LEU A 238 -12.84 -20.92 0.33
C LEU A 238 -13.42 -19.57 -0.11
N TYR A 239 -14.15 -19.54 -1.23
CA TYR A 239 -14.86 -18.35 -1.70
C TYR A 239 -15.88 -17.88 -0.68
N ARG A 240 -16.71 -18.79 -0.13
CA ARG A 240 -17.68 -18.47 0.92
C ARG A 240 -17.01 -17.93 2.18
N LEU A 241 -15.92 -18.55 2.63
CA LEU A 241 -15.16 -18.07 3.80
C LEU A 241 -14.51 -16.70 3.55
N GLY A 242 -14.20 -16.36 2.29
CA GLY A 242 -13.67 -15.06 1.91
C GLY A 242 -14.72 -13.96 1.70
N SER A 243 -15.97 -14.34 1.39
CA SER A 243 -17.03 -13.40 0.99
C SER A 243 -18.19 -13.26 1.99
N ASP A 244 -18.39 -14.23 2.90
CA ASP A 244 -19.41 -14.21 3.95
C ASP A 244 -18.75 -14.10 5.34
N PRO A 245 -18.75 -12.90 5.97
CA PRO A 245 -18.20 -12.71 7.30
C PRO A 245 -18.85 -13.59 8.38
N ARG A 246 -20.12 -13.99 8.22
CA ARG A 246 -20.80 -14.87 9.17
C ARG A 246 -20.29 -16.30 9.04
N ALA A 247 -20.07 -16.77 7.81
CA ALA A 247 -19.45 -18.07 7.56
C ALA A 247 -18.01 -18.10 8.12
N ALA A 248 -17.21 -17.08 7.82
CA ALA A 248 -15.85 -16.96 8.36
C ALA A 248 -15.81 -16.96 9.89
N ALA A 249 -16.74 -16.24 10.54
CA ALA A 249 -16.84 -16.19 11.99
C ALA A 249 -17.22 -17.55 12.59
N LYS A 250 -18.20 -18.26 12.00
CA LYS A 250 -18.60 -19.61 12.44
C LYS A 250 -17.47 -20.62 12.28
N PHE A 251 -16.78 -20.61 11.13
CA PHE A 251 -15.61 -21.45 10.88
C PHE A 251 -14.48 -21.17 11.89
N LYS A 252 -14.19 -19.89 12.16
CA LYS A 252 -13.16 -19.52 13.15
C LYS A 252 -13.51 -19.97 14.57
N ALA A 253 -14.79 -19.92 14.94
CA ALA A 253 -15.27 -20.30 16.26
C ALA A 253 -15.21 -21.81 16.50
N ASN A 254 -15.64 -22.61 15.51
CA ASN A 254 -15.58 -24.06 15.58
C ASN A 254 -15.47 -24.66 14.17
N PRO A 255 -14.24 -24.86 13.65
CA PRO A 255 -14.04 -25.29 12.27
C PRO A 255 -14.53 -26.72 12.05
N ASP A 256 -14.32 -27.63 13.01
CA ASP A 256 -14.83 -29.01 12.94
C ASP A 256 -16.35 -29.04 12.76
N LYS A 257 -17.09 -28.31 13.61
CA LYS A 257 -18.55 -28.24 13.50
C LYS A 257 -19.01 -27.57 12.23
N PHE A 258 -18.29 -26.53 11.78
CA PHE A 258 -18.63 -25.81 10.55
C PHE A 258 -18.48 -26.69 9.31
N LEU A 259 -17.51 -27.61 9.31
CA LEU A 259 -17.20 -28.46 8.16
C LEU A 259 -18.09 -29.70 8.02
N ILE A 260 -18.85 -30.11 9.04
CA ILE A 260 -19.75 -31.28 8.99
C ILE A 260 -20.63 -31.33 7.73
N PRO A 261 -21.29 -30.23 7.29
CA PRO A 261 -22.13 -30.26 6.09
C PRO A 261 -21.36 -30.49 4.79
N TYR A 262 -20.02 -30.47 4.83
CA TYR A 262 -19.12 -30.60 3.69
C TYR A 262 -18.36 -31.93 3.71
N ASP A 263 -18.61 -32.82 4.69
CA ASP A 263 -17.87 -34.07 4.84
C ASP A 263 -18.05 -35.04 3.66
N SER A 264 -19.15 -34.93 2.91
CA SER A 264 -19.38 -35.70 1.68
C SER A 264 -18.70 -35.13 0.44
N ASP A 265 -18.39 -33.83 0.46
CA ASP A 265 -17.98 -33.08 -0.73
C ASP A 265 -16.48 -32.77 -0.73
N LEU A 266 -15.88 -32.62 0.46
CA LEU A 266 -14.45 -32.40 0.61
C LEU A 266 -13.70 -33.73 0.69
N THR A 267 -12.54 -33.79 0.06
CA THR A 267 -11.59 -34.88 0.29
C THR A 267 -11.08 -34.84 1.74
N GLN A 268 -10.63 -35.98 2.26
CA GLN A 268 -10.01 -36.06 3.59
C GLN A 268 -8.81 -35.10 3.72
N THR A 269 -8.03 -34.97 2.65
CA THR A 269 -6.87 -34.06 2.57
C THR A 269 -7.29 -32.60 2.68
N GLU A 270 -8.32 -32.17 1.95
CA GLU A 270 -8.82 -30.79 2.00
C GLU A 270 -9.40 -30.45 3.36
N ARG A 271 -10.22 -31.35 3.92
CA ARG A 271 -10.79 -31.19 5.27
C ARG A 271 -9.68 -31.06 6.31
N ALA A 272 -8.71 -31.97 6.30
CA ALA A 272 -7.58 -31.93 7.22
C ALA A 272 -6.77 -30.63 7.08
N ALA A 273 -6.54 -30.17 5.85
CA ALA A 273 -5.82 -28.93 5.57
C ALA A 273 -6.56 -27.70 6.12
N LEU A 274 -7.88 -27.62 5.94
CA LEU A 274 -8.71 -26.52 6.47
C LEU A 274 -8.68 -26.47 8.00
N LEU A 275 -8.73 -27.63 8.67
CA LEU A 275 -8.65 -27.71 10.13
C LEU A 275 -7.31 -27.20 10.69
N THR A 276 -6.22 -27.28 9.92
CA THR A 276 -4.94 -26.71 10.36
C THR A 276 -4.99 -25.19 10.53
N ARG A 277 -5.88 -24.51 9.80
CA ARG A 277 -5.97 -23.05 9.70
C ARG A 277 -4.62 -22.38 9.36
N ARG A 278 -3.77 -23.08 8.61
CA ARG A 278 -2.45 -22.60 8.17
C ARG A 278 -2.42 -22.52 6.66
N SER A 279 -1.82 -21.46 6.13
CA SER A 279 -1.79 -21.22 4.68
C SER A 279 -1.05 -22.30 3.91
N PHE A 280 0.02 -22.88 4.48
CA PHE A 280 0.84 -23.85 3.78
C PHE A 280 0.12 -25.21 3.54
N PRO A 281 -0.47 -25.86 4.56
CA PRO A 281 -1.28 -27.07 4.34
C PRO A 281 -2.46 -26.84 3.37
N VAL A 282 -3.17 -25.71 3.50
CA VAL A 282 -4.25 -25.36 2.58
C VAL A 282 -3.72 -25.22 1.16
N ARG A 283 -2.59 -24.54 0.95
CA ARG A 283 -1.97 -24.42 -0.38
C ARG A 283 -1.56 -25.78 -0.96
N GLN A 284 -1.06 -26.70 -0.15
CA GLN A 284 -0.70 -28.04 -0.60
C GLN A 284 -1.93 -28.85 -1.05
N ALA A 285 -3.05 -28.73 -0.32
CA ALA A 285 -4.31 -29.38 -0.70
C ALA A 285 -4.89 -28.83 -2.03
N LEU A 286 -4.50 -27.61 -2.42
CA LEU A 286 -4.85 -27.01 -3.71
C LEU A 286 -3.86 -27.37 -4.83
N GLN A 287 -2.99 -28.37 -4.65
CA GLN A 287 -2.04 -28.82 -5.67
C GLN A 287 -2.09 -30.36 -5.90
N PRO A 288 -3.28 -30.96 -6.07
CA PRO A 288 -3.43 -32.37 -6.43
C PRO A 288 -2.85 -32.66 -7.83
N SER A 289 -2.53 -33.93 -8.10
CA SER A 289 -2.13 -34.38 -9.44
C SER A 289 -3.30 -34.28 -10.44
N ALA A 290 -3.05 -34.52 -11.74
CA ALA A 290 -4.14 -34.55 -12.72
C ALA A 290 -5.13 -35.70 -12.46
N ASP A 291 -4.61 -36.84 -12.00
CA ASP A 291 -5.40 -38.04 -11.73
C ASP A 291 -6.26 -37.90 -10.46
N ASP A 292 -5.81 -37.06 -9.52
CA ASP A 292 -6.54 -36.74 -8.28
C ASP A 292 -7.75 -35.82 -8.49
N VAL A 293 -7.88 -35.16 -9.66
CA VAL A 293 -8.99 -34.24 -10.00
C VAL A 293 -10.02 -34.88 -10.93
N ALA A 294 -9.67 -36.01 -11.56
CA ALA A 294 -10.53 -36.70 -12.53
C ALA A 294 -11.51 -37.71 -11.89
N ASN A 295 -11.46 -37.89 -10.57
CA ASN A 295 -12.36 -38.72 -9.76
C ASN A 295 -13.20 -37.86 -8.81
#